data_AF-W2TMQ9-F1
#
_entry.id   AF-W2TMQ9-F1
#
_cell.length_a   1.000
_cell.length_b   1.000
_cell.length_c   1.000
_cell.angle_alpha   90.00
_cell.angle_beta   90.00
_cell.angle_gamma   90.00
#
_symmetry.space_group_name_H-M   'P 1'
#
loop_
_entity.id
_entity.type
_entity.pdbx_description
1 polymer ?
#
loop_
_entity_poly.entity_id
_entity_poly.type
_entity_poly.pdbx_seq_one_letter_code
_entity_poly.pdbx_strand_id
1 'polypeptide(L)' 'MWTDEEKDGLPGDAKIDVTYTVNDRNQLVIEHGATCTAPGVLNLTNHSYWNLDGRV' A
#
# COMPACT_ATOMS: atom_id res chain seq x y z
N MET A 1 -17.41 -2.19 13.35
CA MET A 1 -16.79 -1.69 12.11
C MET A 1 -16.42 -0.25 12.41
N TRP A 2 -15.11 0.04 12.47
CA TRP A 2 -14.57 1.26 13.08
C TRP A 2 -14.77 2.43 12.11
N THR A 3 -15.38 3.53 12.56
CA THR A 3 -15.82 4.68 11.74
C THR A 3 -15.14 6.00 12.10
N ASP A 4 -14.00 5.97 12.80
CA ASP A 4 -13.31 7.20 13.19
C ASP A 4 -12.09 7.42 12.27
N GLU A 5 -12.29 8.14 11.17
CA GLU A 5 -11.28 8.49 10.17
C GLU A 5 -10.33 9.62 10.62
N GLU A 6 -10.48 10.17 11.83
CA GLU A 6 -9.68 11.30 12.34
C GLU A 6 -8.26 10.94 12.85
N LYS A 7 -7.78 9.69 12.72
CA LYS A 7 -6.69 9.19 13.59
C LYS A 7 -5.24 9.47 13.17
N ASP A 8 -4.96 9.74 11.90
CA ASP A 8 -3.57 9.83 11.44
C ASP A 8 -3.06 11.27 11.23
N GLY A 9 -3.92 12.28 11.51
CA GLY A 9 -3.57 13.70 11.36
C GLY A 9 -3.40 14.17 9.90
N LEU A 10 -3.81 13.34 8.94
CA LEU A 10 -3.77 13.63 7.51
C LEU A 10 -5.12 14.16 7.02
N PRO A 11 -5.13 15.08 6.03
CA PRO A 11 -6.35 15.72 5.57
C PRO A 11 -7.15 14.81 4.64
N GLY A 12 -8.46 14.71 4.92
CA GLY A 12 -9.43 14.01 4.07
C GLY A 12 -9.23 12.50 3.99
N ASP A 13 -10.11 11.87 3.23
CA ASP A 13 -10.15 10.42 3.10
C ASP A 13 -9.31 10.01 1.89
N ALA A 14 -8.61 8.87 2.02
CA ALA A 14 -7.85 8.27 0.93
C ALA A 14 -8.39 6.87 0.64
N LYS A 15 -8.98 6.67 -0.54
CA LYS A 15 -9.22 5.33 -1.06
C LYS A 15 -7.94 4.81 -1.68
N ILE A 16 -7.39 3.73 -1.11
CA ILE A 16 -6.13 3.12 -1.57
C ILE A 16 -6.44 1.75 -2.20
N ASP A 17 -5.90 1.54 -3.40
CA ASP A 17 -5.95 0.29 -4.13
C ASP A 17 -4.51 -0.21 -4.33
N VAL A 18 -4.23 -1.48 -4.00
CA VAL A 18 -2.90 -2.09 -4.22
C VAL A 18 -3.07 -3.33 -5.09
N THR A 19 -2.39 -3.34 -6.23
CA THR A 19 -2.40 -4.47 -7.17
C THR A 19 -1.08 -5.22 -7.10
N TYR A 20 -1.16 -6.52 -6.88
CA TYR A 20 -0.02 -7.44 -6.93
C TYR A 20 -0.12 -8.28 -8.19
N THR A 21 0.89 -8.18 -9.05
CA THR A 21 0.97 -8.97 -10.30
C THR A 21 2.21 -9.85 -10.28
N VAL A 22 2.00 -11.15 -10.46
CA VAL A 22 3.06 -12.11 -10.81
C VAL A 22 2.92 -12.44 -12.29
N ASN A 23 4.01 -12.37 -13.04
CA ASN A 23 4.00 -12.62 -14.47
C ASN A 23 5.03 -13.69 -14.88
N ASP A 24 4.91 -14.15 -16.14
CA ASP A 24 5.75 -15.22 -16.72
C ASP A 24 7.24 -14.86 -16.85
N ARG A 25 7.63 -13.63 -16.47
CA ARG A 25 9.03 -13.18 -16.40
C ARG A 25 9.60 -13.24 -14.98
N ASN A 26 8.93 -13.93 -14.05
CA ASN A 26 9.31 -14.03 -12.63
C ASN A 26 9.41 -12.67 -11.92
N GLN A 27 8.52 -11.74 -12.26
CA GLN A 27 8.46 -10.43 -11.60
C GLN A 27 7.29 -10.41 -10.61
N LEU A 28 7.55 -9.91 -9.41
CA LEU A 28 6.51 -9.41 -8.52
C LEU A 28 6.41 -7.90 -8.72
N VAL A 29 5.30 -7.45 -9.30
CA VAL A 29 4.99 -6.03 -9.49
C VAL A 29 3.97 -5.61 -8.44
N ILE A 30 4.25 -4.50 -7.76
CA ILE A 30 3.38 -3.92 -6.73
C ILE A 30 3.04 -2.50 -7.16
N GLU A 31 1.79 -2.29 -7.52
CA GLU A 31 1.27 -0.99 -7.97
C GLU A 31 0.37 -0.41 -6.90
N HIS A 32 0.68 0.81 -6.46
CA HIS A 32 -0.11 1.56 -5.49
C HIS A 32 -0.92 2.64 -6.22
N GLY A 33 -2.24 2.62 -6.04
CA GLY A 33 -3.15 3.67 -6.49
C GLY A 33 -3.84 4.31 -5.29
N ALA A 34 -4.08 5.62 -5.36
CA ALA A 34 -4.84 6.32 -4.35
C ALA A 34 -5.68 7.44 -4.96
N THR A 35 -6.89 7.63 -4.44
CA THR A 35 -7.72 8.82 -4.70
C THR A 35 -8.03 9.49 -3.37
N CYS A 36 -7.70 10.78 -3.26
CA CYS A 36 -7.85 11.54 -2.02
C CYS A 36 -8.94 12.61 -2.16
N THR A 37 -9.70 12.87 -1.11
CA THR A 37 -10.74 13.92 -1.09
C THR A 37 -10.19 15.30 -0.70
N ALA A 38 -8.97 15.37 -0.17
CA ALA A 38 -8.28 16.62 0.14
C ALA A 38 -6.80 16.60 -0.30
N PRO A 39 -6.19 17.76 -0.60
CA PRO A 39 -4.75 17.86 -0.87
C PRO A 39 -3.93 17.49 0.37
N GLY A 40 -2.90 16.67 0.19
CA GLY A 40 -2.03 16.21 1.28
C GLY A 40 -0.81 15.44 0.77
N VAL A 41 -0.05 14.86 1.70
CA VAL A 41 1.09 13.98 1.39
C VAL A 41 0.71 12.53 1.59
N LEU A 42 1.18 11.66 0.70
CA LEU A 42 1.00 10.22 0.79
C LEU A 42 2.25 9.55 0.24
N ASN A 43 2.83 8.62 1.00
CA ASN A 43 4.02 7.88 0.59
C ASN A 43 3.91 6.41 1.03
N LEU A 44 3.45 5.56 0.12
CA LEU A 44 3.18 4.14 0.37
C LEU A 44 4.42 3.30 0.03
N THR A 45 4.61 2.21 0.75
CA THR A 45 5.68 1.22 0.47
C THR A 45 5.20 -0.18 0.80
N ASN A 46 5.92 -1.18 0.29
CA ASN A 46 5.74 -2.58 0.65
C ASN A 46 6.83 -3.03 1.62
N HIS A 47 6.43 -3.58 2.76
CA HIS A 47 7.33 -3.92 3.86
C HIS A 47 7.69 -5.41 3.91
N SER A 48 7.98 -5.99 2.74
CA SER A 48 8.34 -7.41 2.66
C SER A 48 9.78 -7.65 3.11
N TYR A 49 9.96 -8.72 3.87
CA TYR A 49 11.27 -9.30 4.18
C TYR A 49 11.46 -10.58 3.38
N TRP A 50 12.62 -10.68 2.73
CA TRP A 50 12.98 -11.85 1.94
C TRP A 50 14.02 -12.68 2.68
N ASN A 51 13.79 -13.99 2.75
CA ASN A 51 14.76 -14.95 3.23
C ASN A 51 14.94 -16.04 2.16
N LEU A 52 16.05 -15.94 1.44
CA LEU A 52 16.34 -16.84 0.31
C LEU A 52 16.91 -18.19 0.74
N ASP A 53 17.41 -18.31 1.98
CA ASP A 53 17.84 -19.60 2.54
C ASP A 53 16.64 -20.42 3.05
N GLY A 54 15.48 -19.78 3.23
CA GLY A 54 14.21 -20.44 3.57
C GLY A 54 14.16 -21.04 4.99
N ARG A 55 15.09 -20.63 5.86
CA ARG A 55 15.18 -21.11 7.26
C ARG A 55 14.54 -20.12 8.22
N VAL A 56 13.85 -20.62 9.24
CA VAL A 56 13.24 -19.81 10.31
C VAL A 56 14.17 -19.71 11.50
#